data_AF-A0A2E3XYS3-F1
#
_entry.id   AF-A0A2E3XYS3-F1
#
_cell.length_a   1.000
_cell.length_b   1.000
_cell.length_c   1.000
_cell.angle_alpha   90.00
_cell.angle_beta   90.00
_cell.angle_gamma   90.00
#
_symmetry.space_group_name_H-M   'P 1'
#
loop_
_entity.id
_entity.type
_entity.pdbx_description
1 polymer ?
#
loop_
_entity_poly.entity_id
_entity_poly.type
_entity_poly.pdbx_seq_one_letter_code
_entity_poly.pdbx_strand_id
1 'polypeptide(L)'
;MNFKDPVLAQLNILHNSPMLGASGAVFGLLAAFGYLFPNTELMLLFPPIPIKAKYFVIGYAALELYLGISNNPSDNVAHFAHLGGAIVGIIIVLSWRKNRTSFF
;
A
#
# COMPACT_ATOMS: atom_id res chain seq x y z
N MET A 1 -7.92 -26.39 16.95
CA MET A 1 -8.92 -25.31 16.81
C MET A 1 -10.29 -25.97 16.98
N ASN A 2 -10.97 -25.76 18.11
CA ASN A 2 -12.16 -26.56 18.50
C ASN A 2 -13.41 -25.69 18.65
N PHE A 3 -13.70 -24.84 17.66
CA PHE A 3 -15.03 -24.22 17.61
C PHE A 3 -16.03 -25.28 17.13
N LYS A 4 -17.01 -25.60 17.98
CA LYS A 4 -18.13 -26.51 17.62
C LYS A 4 -19.13 -25.83 16.69
N ASP A 5 -19.18 -24.50 16.73
CA ASP A 5 -19.99 -23.70 15.83
C ASP A 5 -19.25 -23.52 14.48
N PRO A 6 -19.87 -23.89 13.35
CA PRO A 6 -19.25 -23.81 12.02
C PRO A 6 -18.97 -22.37 11.57
N VAL A 7 -19.78 -21.39 11.98
CA VAL A 7 -19.55 -19.96 11.68
C VAL A 7 -18.33 -19.46 12.44
N LEU A 8 -18.21 -19.82 13.72
CA LEU A 8 -17.04 -19.45 14.53
C LEU A 8 -15.77 -20.14 14.03
N ALA A 9 -15.87 -21.38 13.56
CA ALA A 9 -14.76 -22.08 12.93
C ALA A 9 -14.30 -21.35 11.64
N GLN A 10 -15.23 -20.92 10.79
CA GLN A 10 -14.93 -20.22 9.54
C GLN A 10 -14.35 -18.82 9.79
N LEU A 11 -14.91 -18.07 10.73
CA LEU A 11 -14.37 -16.77 11.14
C LEU A 11 -12.94 -16.90 11.67
N ASN A 12 -12.66 -17.94 12.47
CA ASN A 12 -11.32 -18.18 13.00
C ASN A 12 -10.30 -18.51 11.89
N ILE A 13 -10.70 -19.19 10.82
CA ILE A 13 -9.85 -19.44 9.65
C ILE A 13 -9.59 -18.13 8.90
N LEU A 14 -10.62 -17.33 8.65
CA LEU A 14 -10.48 -16.04 7.96
C LEU A 14 -9.58 -15.07 8.75
N HIS A 15 -9.76 -15.00 10.07
CA HIS A 15 -8.99 -14.10 10.94
C HIS A 15 -7.51 -14.51 11.05
N ASN A 16 -7.22 -15.82 11.10
CA ASN A 16 -5.85 -16.32 11.26
C ASN A 16 -5.20 -16.70 9.93
N SER A 17 -5.83 -16.37 8.80
CA SER A 17 -5.21 -16.56 7.49
C SER A 17 -4.01 -15.61 7.38
N PRO A 18 -2.77 -16.11 7.27
CA PRO A 18 -1.61 -15.25 7.16
C PRO A 18 -1.70 -14.44 5.87
N MET A 19 -1.55 -13.12 6.00
CA MET A 19 -1.40 -12.23 4.86
C MET A 19 0.05 -12.33 4.36
N LEU A 20 0.25 -12.99 3.22
CA LEU A 20 1.56 -13.13 2.56
C LEU A 20 1.66 -12.09 1.44
N GLY A 21 2.65 -11.19 1.48
CA GLY A 21 2.86 -10.27 0.35
C GLY A 21 3.98 -9.25 0.55
N ALA A 22 4.96 -9.26 -0.35
CA ALA A 22 6.00 -8.22 -0.43
C ALA A 22 5.44 -6.87 -0.95
N SER A 23 4.27 -6.88 -1.57
CA SER A 23 3.66 -5.70 -2.21
C SER A 23 3.39 -4.57 -1.23
N GLY A 24 2.99 -4.84 0.02
CA GLY A 24 2.83 -3.80 1.04
C GLY A 24 4.13 -3.02 1.28
N ALA A 25 5.28 -3.69 1.32
CA ALA A 25 6.58 -3.03 1.45
C ALA A 25 6.93 -2.20 0.20
N VAL A 26 6.60 -2.69 -0.99
CA VAL A 26 6.75 -1.94 -2.25
C VAL A 26 5.92 -0.67 -2.25
N PHE A 27 4.68 -0.73 -1.75
CA PHE A 27 3.85 0.47 -1.56
C PHE A 27 4.42 1.45 -0.54
N GLY A 28 5.04 0.93 0.54
CA GLY A 28 5.81 1.76 1.48
C GLY A 28 6.96 2.51 0.80
N LEU A 29 7.73 1.82 -0.04
CA LEU A 29 8.82 2.42 -0.80
C LEU A 29 8.30 3.44 -1.83
N LEU A 30 7.21 3.12 -2.53
CA LEU A 30 6.57 3.99 -3.50
C LEU A 30 6.07 5.29 -2.85
N ALA A 31 5.42 5.19 -1.69
CA ALA A 31 4.95 6.35 -0.94
C ALA A 31 6.12 7.21 -0.44
N ALA A 32 7.15 6.58 0.13
CA ALA A 32 8.38 7.25 0.52
C ALA A 32 9.03 8.00 -0.65
N PHE A 33 9.11 7.36 -1.83
CA PHE A 33 9.63 7.96 -3.05
C PHE A 33 8.80 9.16 -3.51
N GLY A 34 7.47 9.02 -3.57
CA GLY A 34 6.57 10.11 -3.95
C GLY A 34 6.64 11.32 -3.01
N TYR A 35 6.97 11.10 -1.73
CA TYR A 35 7.18 12.17 -0.76
C TYR A 35 8.55 12.84 -0.90
N LEU A 36 9.63 12.06 -1.06
CA LEU A 36 11.00 12.57 -1.12
C LEU A 36 11.33 13.21 -2.48
N PHE A 37 10.80 12.66 -3.56
CA PHE A 37 11.10 13.07 -4.94
C PHE A 37 9.81 13.40 -5.71
N PRO A 38 8.97 14.33 -5.22
CA PRO A 38 7.60 14.51 -5.71
C PRO A 38 7.50 14.98 -7.16
N ASN A 39 8.55 15.60 -7.69
CA ASN A 39 8.60 16.13 -9.06
C ASN A 39 9.36 15.24 -10.04
N THR A 40 9.90 14.09 -9.61
CA THR A 40 10.50 13.13 -10.54
C THR A 40 9.45 12.61 -11.50
N GLU A 41 9.76 12.63 -12.80
CA GLU A 41 8.87 12.13 -13.84
C GLU A 41 9.01 10.61 -13.97
N LEU A 42 7.91 9.90 -13.78
CA LEU A 42 7.78 8.47 -14.03
C LEU A 42 7.23 8.28 -15.43
N MET A 43 8.03 7.66 -16.32
CA MET A 43 7.56 7.28 -17.64
C MET A 43 6.76 5.98 -17.52
N LEU A 44 5.47 6.05 -17.83
CA LEU A 44 4.65 4.86 -17.97
C LEU A 44 5.12 4.03 -19.16
N LEU A 45 5.04 2.70 -19.06
CA LEU A 45 5.44 1.83 -20.16
C LEU A 45 4.45 1.91 -21.33
N PHE A 46 3.15 1.92 -21.02
CA PHE A 46 2.07 2.04 -22.00
C PHE A 46 0.84 2.76 -21.38
N PRO A 47 0.31 3.82 -22.01
CA PRO A 47 0.97 4.67 -23.01
C PRO A 47 2.17 5.43 -22.40
N PRO A 48 3.19 5.83 -23.18
CA PRO A 48 4.38 6.53 -22.68
C PRO A 48 4.08 7.99 -22.33
N ILE A 49 3.41 8.19 -21.19
CA ILE A 49 3.06 9.50 -20.65
C ILE A 49 3.86 9.71 -19.37
N PRO A 50 4.74 10.73 -19.30
CA PRO A 50 5.44 11.06 -18.07
C PRO A 50 4.46 11.65 -17.06
N ILE A 51 4.50 11.13 -15.82
CA ILE A 51 3.68 11.61 -14.71
C ILE A 51 4.60 11.90 -13.52
N LYS A 52 4.44 13.06 -12.88
CA LYS A 52 5.19 13.37 -11.66
C LYS A 52 4.83 12.38 -10.56
N ALA A 53 5.84 11.91 -9.83
CA ALA A 53 5.71 10.91 -8.78
C ALA A 53 4.58 11.21 -7.79
N LYS A 54 4.43 12.46 -7.34
CA LYS A 54 3.35 12.85 -6.42
C LYS A 54 1.94 12.53 -6.94
N TYR A 55 1.69 12.73 -8.23
CA TYR A 55 0.38 12.46 -8.83
C TYR A 55 0.17 10.98 -9.02
N PHE A 56 1.20 10.26 -9.47
CA PHE A 56 1.14 8.81 -9.62
C PHE A 56 0.85 8.12 -8.29
N VAL A 57 1.60 8.46 -7.24
CA VAL A 57 1.47 7.86 -5.91
C VAL A 57 0.11 8.16 -5.28
N ILE A 58 -0.35 9.42 -5.32
CA ILE A 58 -1.67 9.80 -4.78
C ILE A 58 -2.79 9.14 -5.57
N GLY A 59 -2.71 9.15 -6.91
CA GLY A 59 -3.70 8.52 -7.77
C GLY A 59 -3.78 7.02 -7.54
N TYR A 60 -2.64 6.34 -7.40
CA TYR A 60 -2.62 4.91 -7.16
C TYR A 60 -3.15 4.57 -5.75
N ALA A 61 -2.79 5.33 -4.72
CA ALA A 61 -3.38 5.16 -3.39
C ALA A 61 -4.90 5.37 -3.38
N ALA A 62 -5.42 6.37 -4.11
CA ALA A 62 -6.86 6.58 -4.25
C ALA A 62 -7.55 5.41 -4.97
N LEU A 63 -6.91 4.86 -6.01
CA LEU A 63 -7.41 3.66 -6.70
C LEU A 63 -7.44 2.44 -5.77
N GLU A 64 -6.38 2.19 -5.01
CA GLU A 64 -6.33 1.11 -4.01
C GLU A 64 -7.45 1.26 -2.97
N LEU A 65 -7.70 2.47 -2.49
CA LEU A 65 -8.81 2.74 -1.57
C LEU A 65 -10.16 2.44 -2.22
N TYR A 66 -10.37 2.91 -3.45
CA TYR A 66 -11.60 2.66 -4.20
C TYR A 66 -11.85 1.16 -4.40
N LEU A 67 -10.83 0.41 -4.83
CA LEU A 67 -10.94 -1.03 -5.04
C LEU A 67 -11.21 -1.77 -3.71
N GLY A 68 -10.50 -1.38 -2.64
CA GLY A 68 -10.70 -1.94 -1.31
C GLY A 68 -12.11 -1.71 -0.74
N ILE A 69 -12.75 -0.57 -1.02
CA ILE A 69 -14.14 -0.31 -0.59
C ILE A 69 -15.19 -0.88 -1.55
N SER A 70 -14.82 -1.14 -2.81
CA SER A 70 -15.74 -1.66 -3.83
C SER A 70 -16.20 -3.09 -3.53
N ASN A 71 -15.50 -3.82 -2.64
CA ASN A 71 -15.85 -5.17 -2.18
C ASN A 71 -16.22 -6.13 -3.33
N ASN A 72 -15.44 -6.12 -4.41
CA ASN A 72 -15.68 -6.97 -5.56
C ASN A 72 -15.32 -8.44 -5.19
N PRO A 73 -16.26 -9.40 -5.25
CA PRO A 73 -15.97 -10.79 -4.90
C PRO A 73 -14.95 -11.48 -5.83
N SER A 74 -14.68 -10.92 -7.00
CA SER A 74 -13.65 -11.42 -7.93
C SER A 74 -12.26 -10.83 -7.68
N ASP A 75 -12.16 -9.87 -6.76
CA ASP A 75 -10.90 -9.23 -6.38
C ASP A 75 -10.22 -10.00 -5.24
N ASN A 76 -9.00 -10.46 -5.50
CA ASN A 76 -8.19 -11.24 -4.56
C ASN A 76 -6.99 -10.42 -4.04
N VAL A 77 -6.99 -9.10 -4.23
CA VAL A 77 -5.91 -8.21 -3.80
C VAL A 77 -6.19 -7.63 -2.41
N ALA A 78 -5.20 -7.69 -1.53
CA ALA A 78 -5.28 -7.10 -0.19
C ALA A 78 -5.01 -5.58 -0.23
N HIS A 79 -5.92 -4.80 -0.82
CA HIS A 79 -5.76 -3.36 -1.04
C HIS A 79 -5.44 -2.55 0.23
N PHE A 80 -6.06 -2.87 1.36
CA PHE A 80 -5.76 -2.21 2.63
C PHE A 80 -4.35 -2.51 3.15
N ALA A 81 -3.75 -3.64 2.77
CA ALA A 81 -2.36 -3.94 3.08
C ALA A 81 -1.39 -3.02 2.31
N HIS A 82 -1.71 -2.70 1.05
CA HIS A 82 -0.96 -1.73 0.27
C HIS A 82 -1.05 -0.32 0.88
N LEU A 83 -2.25 0.12 1.25
CA LEU A 83 -2.46 1.41 1.91
C LEU A 83 -1.75 1.49 3.27
N GLY A 84 -1.83 0.44 4.08
CA GLY A 84 -1.10 0.35 5.34
C GLY A 84 0.41 0.43 5.13
N GLY A 85 0.94 -0.28 4.13
CA GLY A 85 2.33 -0.22 3.72
C GLY A 85 2.78 1.18 3.30
N ALA A 86 1.98 1.87 2.46
CA ALA A 86 2.22 3.24 2.05
C ALA A 86 2.30 4.21 3.24
N ILE A 87 1.34 4.12 4.19
CA ILE A 87 1.33 4.94 5.41
C ILE A 87 2.58 4.69 6.25
N VAL A 88 2.95 3.42 6.48
CA VAL A 88 4.15 3.05 7.25
C VAL A 88 5.41 3.59 6.57
N GLY A 89 5.51 3.51 5.24
CA GLY A 89 6.63 4.08 4.48
C GLY A 89 6.78 5.58 4.70
N ILE A 90 5.68 6.34 4.67
CA ILE A 90 5.69 7.78 4.98
C ILE A 90 6.13 8.03 6.42
N ILE A 91 5.60 7.28 7.39
CA ILE A 91 5.97 7.43 8.81
C ILE A 91 7.46 7.20 9.01
N ILE A 92 8.06 6.19 8.36
CA ILE A 92 9.49 5.91 8.43
C ILE A 92 10.30 7.09 7.89
N VAL A 93 9.95 7.63 6.71
CA VAL A 93 10.62 8.80 6.13
C VAL A 93 10.54 10.02 7.04
N LEU A 94 9.36 10.31 7.60
CA LEU A 94 9.16 11.43 8.52
C LEU A 94 9.97 11.26 9.80
N SER A 95 10.03 10.04 10.34
CA SER A 95 10.82 9.69 11.52
C SER A 95 12.33 9.89 11.28
N TRP A 96 12.83 9.46 10.12
CA TRP A 96 14.24 9.65 9.76
C TRP A 96 14.62 11.10 9.52
N ARG A 97 13.69 11.92 9.01
CA ARG A 97 13.92 13.36 8.81
C ARG A 97 14.12 14.12 10.12
N LYS A 98 13.49 13.69 11.22
CA LYS A 98 13.69 14.30 12.55
C LYS A 98 15.09 14.08 13.12
N ASN A 99 15.78 13.01 12.68
CA ASN A 99 17.06 12.58 13.26
C ASN A 99 18.28 12.87 12.37
N ARG A 100 18.11 13.60 11.27
CA ARG A 100 19.21 13.93 10.33
C ARG A 100 19.30 15.44 10.11
N THR A 101 20.49 16.00 10.34
CA THR A 101 20.82 17.42 10.05
C THR A 101 21.14 17.69 8.58
N SER A 102 21.29 16.66 7.75
CA SER A 102 21.34 16.76 6.29
C SER A 102 20.81 15.46 5.68
N PHE A 103 19.98 15.61 4.65
CA PHE A 103 19.74 14.60 3.63
C PHE A 103 20.21 15.27 2.34
N PHE A 104 21.32 14.76 1.80
CA PHE A 104 22.19 15.36 0.79
C PHE A 104 23.14 16.43 1.35
#